data_AF-A0A6N1CLM6-F1
#
_entry.id   AF-A0A6N1CLM6-F1
#
_cell.length_a   1.000
_cell.length_b   1.000
_cell.length_c   1.000
_cell.angle_alpha   90.00
_cell.angle_beta   90.00
_cell.angle_gamma   90.00
#
_symmetry.space_group_name_H-M   'P 1'
#
loop_
_entity.id
_entity.type
_entity.pdbx_description
1 polymer ?
#
loop_
_entity_poly.entity_id
_entity_poly.type
_entity_poly.pdbx_seq_one_letter_code
_entity_poly.pdbx_strand_id
1 'polypeptide(L)'
;MKTLISLALISIACSAAADVQNIKYIYDDSDAVYSIVSSVDSGSAIQATVQRTGTYFTNYTKLELDCASRNVRHMGMYNSLAGLEKAEFDQMQGRIIDGSIADEVGKVLCKETTLTASQATPQTEDLPTETQTDDNS
;
A
#
# COMPACT_ATOMS: atom_id res chain seq x y z
N MET A 1 8.34 33.37 56.24
CA MET A 1 7.48 33.27 55.04
C MET A 1 7.86 31.99 54.31
N LYS A 2 6.95 31.03 54.14
CA LYS A 2 7.20 29.74 53.48
C LYS A 2 6.62 29.81 52.06
N THR A 3 7.47 29.83 51.04
CA THR A 3 7.08 29.82 49.63
C THR A 3 6.71 28.39 49.22
N LEU A 4 5.45 28.19 48.82
CA LEU A 4 4.95 26.96 48.22
C LEU A 4 5.30 26.98 46.74
N ILE A 5 6.13 26.02 46.31
CA ILE A 5 6.46 25.84 44.89
C ILE A 5 5.42 24.86 44.33
N SER A 6 4.41 25.38 43.64
CA SER A 6 3.48 24.58 42.83
C SER A 6 4.18 24.15 41.54
N LEU A 7 4.40 22.85 41.39
CA LEU A 7 4.95 22.25 40.17
C LEU A 7 3.79 21.94 39.20
N ALA A 8 3.54 22.84 38.25
CA ALA A 8 2.55 22.63 37.20
C ALA A 8 3.13 21.68 36.14
N LEU A 9 2.53 20.48 36.02
CA LEU A 9 2.83 19.52 34.96
C LEU A 9 2.22 20.03 33.64
N ILE A 10 3.07 20.51 32.73
CA ILE A 10 2.67 20.87 31.36
C ILE A 10 2.71 19.59 30.53
N SER A 11 1.55 18.98 30.32
CA SER A 11 1.38 17.84 29.42
C SER A 11 1.43 18.33 27.97
N ILE A 12 2.56 18.12 27.29
CA ILE A 12 2.66 18.38 25.84
C ILE A 12 2.01 17.19 25.14
N ALA A 13 0.75 17.34 24.72
CA ALA A 13 0.10 16.40 23.82
C ALA A 13 0.69 16.59 22.41
N CYS A 14 1.68 15.76 22.05
CA CYS A 14 2.23 15.73 20.71
C CYS A 14 1.17 15.09 19.78
N SER A 15 0.42 15.93 19.07
CA SER A 15 -0.44 15.46 17.99
C SER A 15 0.45 15.24 16.77
N ALA A 16 0.85 14.00 16.51
CA ALA A 16 1.51 13.65 15.26
C ALA A 16 0.52 13.91 14.12
N ALA A 17 0.69 15.01 13.40
CA ALA A 17 -0.02 15.22 12.16
C ALA A 17 0.43 14.11 11.19
N ALA A 18 -0.51 13.31 10.70
CA ALA A 18 -0.23 12.39 9.60
C ALA A 18 0.20 13.24 8.40
N ASP A 19 1.43 13.04 7.93
CA ASP A 19 1.97 13.79 6.80
C ASP A 19 1.24 13.36 5.53
N VAL A 20 0.48 14.28 4.93
CA VAL A 20 -0.26 14.03 3.70
C VAL A 20 0.72 14.05 2.54
N GLN A 21 0.86 12.93 1.84
CA GLN A 21 1.82 12.78 0.75
C GLN A 21 1.11 12.77 -0.61
N ASN A 22 1.36 13.80 -1.42
CA ASN A 22 0.86 13.82 -2.80
C ASN A 22 1.57 12.77 -3.64
N ILE A 23 0.79 12.04 -4.44
CA ILE A 23 1.29 11.04 -5.38
C ILE A 23 0.91 11.41 -6.79
N LYS A 24 1.82 11.14 -7.73
CA LYS A 24 1.57 11.35 -9.14
C LYS A 24 0.90 10.09 -9.72
N TYR A 25 -0.41 10.15 -9.86
CA TYR A 25 -1.18 9.12 -10.55
C TYR A 25 -2.03 9.77 -11.63
N ILE A 26 -1.80 9.38 -12.89
CA ILE A 26 -2.49 9.96 -14.04
C ILE A 26 -3.49 8.92 -14.54
N TYR A 27 -4.75 9.11 -14.18
CA TYR A 27 -5.85 8.25 -14.63
C TYR A 27 -7.08 9.10 -14.98
N ASP A 28 -7.40 9.15 -16.27
CA ASP A 28 -8.63 9.65 -16.92
C ASP A 28 -9.04 11.12 -16.67
N ASP A 29 -8.76 11.66 -15.49
CA ASP A 29 -8.98 13.03 -15.07
C ASP A 29 -7.63 13.70 -14.81
N SER A 30 -7.19 14.55 -15.75
CA SER A 30 -5.89 15.24 -15.67
C SER A 30 -5.77 16.22 -14.50
N ASP A 31 -6.90 16.64 -13.94
CA ASP A 31 -6.95 17.68 -12.92
C ASP A 31 -7.13 17.09 -11.50
N ALA A 32 -7.33 15.78 -11.40
CA ALA A 32 -7.47 15.10 -10.12
C ALA A 32 -6.12 15.00 -9.39
N VAL A 33 -6.11 15.44 -8.13
CA VAL A 33 -4.98 15.27 -7.22
C VAL A 33 -5.20 14.03 -6.37
N TYR A 34 -4.16 13.21 -6.26
CA TYR A 34 -4.15 12.01 -5.42
C TYR A 34 -3.17 12.21 -4.28
N SER A 35 -3.59 11.85 -3.07
CA SER A 35 -2.77 11.99 -1.87
C SER A 35 -2.97 10.81 -0.94
N ILE A 36 -1.89 10.32 -0.34
CA ILE A 36 -1.94 9.40 0.80
C ILE A 36 -2.23 10.26 2.03
N VAL A 37 -3.41 10.09 2.62
CA VAL A 37 -3.88 10.88 3.77
C VAL A 37 -3.72 10.15 5.10
N SER A 38 -3.50 8.84 5.06
CA SER A 38 -3.07 8.05 6.21
C SER A 38 -2.41 6.75 5.77
N SER A 39 -1.49 6.25 6.58
CA SER A 39 -0.93 4.92 6.43
C SER A 39 -0.64 4.30 7.79
N VAL A 40 -0.79 2.99 7.91
CA VAL A 40 -0.46 2.23 9.11
C VAL A 40 0.11 0.86 8.73
N ASP A 41 1.17 0.45 9.42
CA ASP A 41 1.68 -0.91 9.31
C ASP A 41 0.69 -1.88 9.99
N SER A 42 0.27 -2.91 9.27
CA SER A 42 -0.72 -3.91 9.70
C SER A 42 -0.17 -5.31 9.47
N GLY A 43 0.61 -5.80 10.44
CA GLY A 43 1.34 -7.07 10.29
C GLY A 43 2.42 -6.99 9.21
N SER A 44 2.32 -7.84 8.18
CA SER A 44 3.24 -7.84 7.03
C SER A 44 2.80 -6.93 5.89
N ALA A 45 1.64 -6.28 6.01
CA ALA A 45 1.10 -5.39 4.98
C ALA A 45 1.05 -3.94 5.48
N ILE A 46 1.01 -3.00 4.55
CA ILE A 46 0.77 -1.58 4.82
C ILE A 46 -0.65 -1.25 4.39
N GLN A 47 -1.46 -0.69 5.30
CA GLN A 47 -2.75 -0.14 4.95
C GLN A 47 -2.64 1.36 4.71
N ALA A 48 -3.08 1.82 3.54
CA ALA A 48 -2.99 3.22 3.14
C ALA A 48 -4.35 3.74 2.70
N THR A 49 -4.75 4.90 3.22
CA THR A 49 -5.92 5.63 2.71
C THR A 49 -5.46 6.65 1.69
N VAL A 50 -6.02 6.55 0.49
CA VAL A 50 -5.78 7.46 -0.61
C VAL A 50 -7.00 8.34 -0.79
N GLN A 51 -6.79 9.65 -0.78
CA GLN A 51 -7.77 10.63 -1.20
C GLN A 51 -7.52 10.97 -2.67
N ARG A 52 -8.59 11.01 -3.45
CA ARG A 52 -8.63 11.67 -4.76
C ARG A 52 -9.49 12.91 -4.60
N THR A 53 -8.98 14.05 -5.05
CA THR A 53 -9.72 15.31 -5.14
C THR A 53 -9.71 15.79 -6.59
N GLY A 54 -10.87 15.72 -7.24
CA GLY A 54 -11.09 16.29 -8.57
C GLY A 54 -12.10 17.44 -8.53
N THR A 55 -12.38 18.02 -9.69
CA THR A 55 -13.26 19.20 -9.84
C THR A 55 -14.65 19.02 -9.25
N TYR A 56 -15.21 17.81 -9.37
CA TYR A 56 -16.61 17.54 -9.00
C TYR A 56 -16.78 16.78 -7.68
N PHE A 57 -15.78 15.98 -7.29
CA PHE A 57 -15.90 15.12 -6.12
C PHE A 57 -14.54 14.81 -5.50
N THR A 58 -14.59 14.62 -4.18
CA THR A 58 -13.51 14.01 -3.39
C THR A 58 -13.97 12.62 -2.96
N ASN A 59 -13.09 11.65 -3.12
CA ASN A 59 -13.35 10.27 -2.72
C ASN A 59 -12.13 9.66 -2.05
N TYR A 60 -12.38 8.62 -1.29
CA TYR A 60 -11.40 7.90 -0.50
C TYR A 60 -11.43 6.42 -0.89
N THR A 61 -10.26 5.81 -1.00
CA THR A 61 -10.10 4.35 -1.09
C THR A 61 -9.03 3.93 -0.10
N LYS A 62 -9.11 2.69 0.38
CA LYS A 62 -8.07 2.09 1.20
C LYS A 62 -7.40 0.95 0.44
N LEU A 63 -6.09 0.89 0.54
CA LEU A 63 -5.26 -0.15 -0.02
C LEU A 63 -4.65 -0.94 1.12
N GLU A 64 -4.58 -2.26 1.00
CA GLU A 64 -3.72 -3.13 1.81
C GLU A 64 -2.63 -3.68 0.89
N LEU A 65 -1.40 -3.24 1.10
CA LEU A 65 -0.25 -3.51 0.25
C LEU A 65 0.65 -4.55 0.92
N ASP A 66 0.83 -5.70 0.28
CA ASP A 66 1.92 -6.60 0.59
C ASP A 66 3.11 -6.24 -0.33
N CYS A 67 4.02 -5.44 0.21
CA CYS A 67 5.20 -4.98 -0.51
C CYS A 67 6.14 -6.13 -0.94
N ALA A 68 6.18 -7.23 -0.18
CA ALA A 68 7.08 -8.35 -0.45
C ALA A 68 6.56 -9.22 -1.61
N SER A 69 5.26 -9.52 -1.62
CA SER A 69 4.65 -10.34 -2.68
C SER A 69 4.14 -9.54 -3.88
N ARG A 70 4.21 -8.20 -3.81
CA ARG A 70 3.60 -7.24 -4.75
C ARG A 70 2.12 -7.53 -4.98
N ASN A 71 1.38 -7.74 -3.90
CA ASN A 71 -0.07 -7.93 -3.93
C ASN A 71 -0.79 -6.75 -3.27
N VAL A 72 -2.03 -6.53 -3.70
CA VAL A 72 -2.88 -5.47 -3.16
C VAL A 72 -4.31 -5.97 -2.96
N ARG A 73 -4.94 -5.52 -1.89
CA ARG A 73 -6.40 -5.55 -1.75
C ARG A 73 -6.93 -4.12 -1.74
N HIS A 74 -8.07 -3.94 -2.37
CA HIS A 74 -8.76 -2.67 -2.43
C HIS A 74 -9.96 -2.68 -1.50
N MET A 75 -10.27 -1.51 -0.94
CA MET A 75 -11.64 -1.17 -0.58
C MET A 75 -12.26 -0.38 -1.73
N GLY A 76 -13.59 -0.42 -1.82
CA GLY A 76 -14.35 0.42 -2.72
C GLY A 76 -14.06 1.92 -2.55
N MET A 77 -14.66 2.71 -3.43
CA MET A 77 -14.54 4.17 -3.42
C MET A 77 -15.67 4.79 -2.60
N TYR A 78 -15.33 5.64 -1.63
CA TYR A 78 -16.31 6.25 -0.73
C TYR A 78 -16.15 7.77 -0.67
N ASN A 79 -17.26 8.50 -0.55
CA ASN A 79 -17.26 9.96 -0.49
C ASN A 79 -16.93 10.51 0.92
N SER A 80 -16.63 9.64 1.89
CA SER A 80 -16.25 10.03 3.24
C SER A 80 -15.38 8.96 3.92
N LEU A 81 -14.51 9.40 4.85
CA LEU A 81 -13.71 8.50 5.68
C LEU A 81 -14.58 7.58 6.55
N ALA A 82 -15.66 8.11 7.13
CA ALA A 82 -16.58 7.31 7.93
C ALA A 82 -17.31 6.22 7.12
N GLY A 83 -17.51 6.44 5.81
CA GLY A 83 -18.00 5.40 4.90
C GLY A 83 -16.95 4.33 4.64
N LEU A 84 -15.71 4.76 4.38
CA LEU A 84 -14.57 3.88 4.15
C LEU A 84 -14.23 3.01 5.37
N GLU A 85 -14.33 3.54 6.59
CA GLU A 85 -14.04 2.79 7.82
C GLU A 85 -14.99 1.63 8.08
N LYS A 86 -16.20 1.68 7.50
CA LYS A 86 -17.20 0.60 7.59
C LYS A 86 -17.09 -0.39 6.42
N ALA A 87 -16.22 -0.11 5.46
CA ALA A 87 -16.01 -0.96 4.32
C ALA A 87 -15.09 -2.14 4.67
N GLU A 88 -15.27 -3.23 3.93
CA GLU A 88 -14.37 -4.37 3.98
C GLU A 88 -13.45 -4.34 2.76
N PHE A 89 -12.24 -4.88 2.93
CA PHE A 89 -11.37 -5.17 1.80
C PHE A 89 -11.96 -6.28 0.96
N ASP A 90 -11.75 -6.19 -0.35
CA ASP A 90 -12.06 -7.27 -1.29
C ASP A 90 -11.50 -8.60 -0.79
N GLN A 91 -12.27 -9.69 -0.94
CA GLN A 91 -11.84 -11.01 -0.47
C GLN A 91 -10.64 -11.57 -1.25
N MET A 92 -10.49 -11.16 -2.51
CA MET A 92 -9.40 -11.58 -3.37
C MET A 92 -8.28 -10.56 -3.37
N GLN A 93 -7.04 -11.04 -3.41
CA GLN A 93 -5.86 -10.21 -3.63
C GLN A 93 -5.60 -10.08 -5.13
N GLY A 94 -5.36 -8.85 -5.58
CA GLY A 94 -4.83 -8.55 -6.90
C GLY A 94 -3.31 -8.45 -6.88
N ARG A 95 -2.69 -8.49 -8.06
CA ARG A 95 -1.28 -8.13 -8.24
C ARG A 95 -1.17 -6.61 -8.35
N ILE A 96 -0.11 -6.04 -7.78
CA ILE A 96 0.24 -4.64 -8.03
C ILE A 96 0.76 -4.54 -9.46
N ILE A 97 0.00 -3.86 -10.31
CA ILE A 97 0.35 -3.60 -11.71
C ILE A 97 1.07 -2.26 -11.79
N ASP A 98 2.18 -2.22 -12.53
CA ASP A 98 2.97 -1.00 -12.71
C ASP A 98 2.11 0.15 -13.26
N GLY A 99 2.27 1.34 -12.69
CA GLY A 99 1.49 2.53 -13.02
C GLY A 99 0.06 2.54 -12.48
N SER A 100 -0.39 1.51 -11.76
CA SER A 100 -1.65 1.55 -11.01
C SER A 100 -1.55 2.45 -9.77
N ILE A 101 -2.69 2.83 -9.20
CA ILE A 101 -2.70 3.58 -7.92
C ILE A 101 -1.97 2.84 -6.81
N ALA A 102 -2.04 1.50 -6.77
CA ALA A 102 -1.34 0.70 -5.79
C ALA A 102 0.18 0.72 -5.99
N ASP A 103 0.64 0.78 -7.24
CA ASP A 103 2.07 0.91 -7.56
C ASP A 103 2.59 2.30 -7.17
N GLU A 104 1.84 3.37 -7.45
CA GLU A 104 2.23 4.72 -7.06
C GLU A 104 2.26 4.93 -5.54
N VAL A 105 1.29 4.36 -4.81
CA VAL A 105 1.32 4.34 -3.35
C VAL A 105 2.47 3.47 -2.84
N GLY A 106 2.71 2.32 -3.46
CA GLY A 106 3.80 1.41 -3.14
C GLY A 106 5.18 2.08 -3.26
N LYS A 107 5.42 2.88 -4.31
CA LYS A 107 6.68 3.65 -4.47
C LYS A 107 6.96 4.59 -3.31
N VAL A 108 5.92 5.07 -2.64
CA VAL A 108 6.05 5.97 -1.49
C VAL A 108 6.18 5.20 -0.18
N LEU A 109 5.37 4.16 0.01
CA LEU A 109 5.24 3.49 1.31
C LEU A 109 6.09 2.22 1.45
N CYS A 110 6.25 1.46 0.36
CA CYS A 110 7.17 0.34 0.33
C CYS A 110 8.60 0.89 0.17
N LYS A 111 9.18 1.37 1.28
CA LYS A 111 10.63 1.61 1.38
C LYS A 111 11.35 0.41 0.81
N GLU A 112 12.42 0.62 0.04
CA GLU A 112 13.22 -0.41 -0.63
C GLU A 112 13.21 -1.76 0.12
N THR A 113 12.19 -2.57 -0.18
CA THR A 113 12.13 -3.97 0.21
C THR A 113 12.95 -4.77 -0.81
N THR A 114 13.89 -4.08 -1.48
CA THR A 114 15.00 -4.58 -2.30
C THR A 114 16.07 -5.24 -1.43
N LEU A 115 15.70 -6.03 -0.44
CA LEU A 115 16.60 -7.03 0.12
C LEU A 115 15.81 -8.32 0.29
N THR A 116 16.25 -9.34 -0.44
CA THR A 116 15.94 -10.79 -0.28
C THR A 116 14.76 -11.41 -1.05
N ALA A 117 14.42 -10.94 -2.26
CA ALA A 117 13.65 -11.77 -3.21
C ALA A 117 14.45 -12.22 -4.45
N SER A 118 15.71 -11.80 -4.61
CA SER A 118 16.55 -12.15 -5.77
C SER A 118 17.62 -13.22 -5.51
N GLN A 119 17.50 -13.98 -4.42
CA GLN A 119 18.13 -15.31 -4.35
C GLN A 119 17.07 -16.36 -4.68
N ALA A 120 16.52 -16.26 -5.90
CA ALA A 120 16.04 -17.46 -6.57
C ALA A 120 17.28 -18.31 -6.87
N THR A 121 17.44 -19.38 -6.11
CA THR A 121 18.34 -20.49 -6.42
C THR A 121 18.20 -20.83 -7.91
N PRO A 122 19.28 -20.98 -8.69
CA PRO A 122 19.19 -21.54 -10.02
C PRO A 122 18.63 -22.96 -9.86
N GLN A 123 17.38 -23.17 -10.27
CA GLN A 123 16.89 -24.52 -10.51
C GLN A 123 17.65 -25.03 -11.73
N THR A 124 18.71 -25.81 -11.47
CA THR A 124 19.24 -26.77 -12.45
C THR A 124 18.13 -27.78 -12.69
N GLU A 125 17.27 -27.51 -13.67
CA GLU A 125 16.39 -28.50 -14.25
C GLU A 125 17.24 -29.35 -15.19
N ASP A 126 17.81 -30.43 -14.64
CA ASP A 126 18.35 -31.53 -15.41
C ASP A 126 17.20 -32.10 -16.26
N LEU A 127 17.27 -31.83 -17.56
CA LEU A 127 16.40 -32.38 -18.59
C LEU A 127 16.75 -33.88 -18.75
N PRO A 128 15.84 -34.84 -18.52
CA PRO A 128 16.07 -36.21 -18.95
C PRO A 128 15.70 -36.33 -20.43
N THR A 129 16.71 -36.62 -21.26
CA THR A 129 16.58 -37.09 -22.63
C THR A 129 15.82 -38.41 -22.65
N GLU A 130 14.53 -38.40 -23.00
CA GLU A 130 13.84 -39.63 -23.43
C GLU A 130 14.28 -39.97 -24.86
N THR A 131 14.96 -41.12 -24.97
CA THR A 131 15.33 -41.74 -26.24
C THR A 131 14.12 -42.55 -26.70
N GLN A 132 13.42 -42.08 -27.73
CA GLN A 132 12.34 -42.85 -28.35
C GLN A 132 12.94 -43.73 -29.46
N THR A 133 13.19 -44.99 -29.11
CA THR A 133 13.41 -46.08 -30.06
C THR A 133 12.04 -46.63 -30.45
N ASP A 134 11.54 -46.28 -31.63
CA ASP A 134 10.40 -46.97 -32.24
C ASP A 134 10.91 -47.80 -33.42
N ASP A 135 11.01 -49.10 -33.16
CA ASP A 135 11.29 -50.13 -34.14
C ASP A 135 9.96 -50.83 -34.49
N ASN A 136 9.69 -50.88 -35.80
CA ASN A 136 9.04 -51.96 -36.55
C ASN A 136 7.50 -52.00 -36.75
N SER A 137 7.07 -51.69 -37.98
CA SER A 137 6.41 -52.65 -38.92
C SER A 137 6.44 -52.12 -40.35
#